data_AF-A0A1H8DLB1-F1
#
_entry.id   AF-A0A1H8DLB1-F1
#
_cell.length_a   1.000
_cell.length_b   1.000
_cell.length_c   1.000
_cell.angle_alpha   90.00
_cell.angle_beta   90.00
_cell.angle_gamma   90.00
#
_symmetry.space_group_name_H-M   'P 1'
#
loop_
_entity.id
_entity.type
_entity.pdbx_description
1 polymer ?
#
loop_
_entity_poly.entity_id
_entity_poly.type
_entity_poly.pdbx_seq_one_letter_code
_entity_poly.pdbx_strand_id
1 'polypeptide(L)'
;MPVASSSPPFIEGSFGASDAAVAACRQQLSAQTTGGVRVVGSEFSEANSAVYMRVGENGAPWRCLVSDDGTNPSLMFMGSEGAL
;
A
#
# COMPACT_ATOMS: atom_id res chain seq x y z
N MET A 1 -1.75 -34.87 -6.50
CA MET A 1 -0.74 -34.18 -5.68
C MET A 1 0.05 -33.28 -6.63
N PRO A 2 0.22 -31.97 -6.32
CA PRO A 2 1.42 -31.59 -5.58
C PRO A 2 1.24 -30.52 -4.48
N VAL A 3 2.11 -30.68 -3.48
CA VAL A 3 2.67 -29.79 -2.45
C VAL A 3 1.74 -28.97 -1.54
N ALA A 4 1.54 -29.50 -0.33
CA ALA A 4 1.56 -28.68 0.87
C ALA A 4 2.99 -28.18 1.11
N SER A 5 3.17 -26.87 1.23
CA SER A 5 4.43 -26.27 1.69
C SER A 5 4.23 -25.73 3.10
N SER A 6 4.85 -26.41 4.05
CA SER A 6 5.02 -26.04 5.46
C SER A 6 6.30 -25.22 5.61
N SER A 7 6.20 -23.91 5.90
CA SER A 7 7.15 -23.04 6.63
C SER A 7 6.93 -21.57 6.25
N PRO A 8 6.97 -20.60 7.20
CA PRO A 8 6.60 -19.21 6.97
C PRO A 8 7.78 -18.37 6.46
N PRO A 9 7.69 -17.74 5.27
CA PRO A 9 8.69 -16.80 4.81
C PRO A 9 8.00 -15.49 4.43
N PHE A 10 8.00 -14.48 5.31
CA PHE A 10 7.91 -13.06 4.88
C PHE A 10 6.91 -12.79 3.75
N ILE A 11 5.66 -13.26 3.93
CA ILE A 11 4.67 -13.39 2.85
C ILE A 11 4.57 -12.07 2.05
N GLU A 12 5.27 -12.03 0.91
CA GLU A 12 5.06 -11.13 -0.22
C GLU A 12 3.75 -11.53 -0.94
N GLY A 13 2.68 -11.82 -0.20
CA GLY A 13 1.58 -12.65 -0.70
C GLY A 13 0.38 -12.80 0.24
N SER A 14 -0.23 -11.69 0.64
CA SER A 14 -1.69 -11.57 0.61
C SER A 14 -2.00 -10.10 0.47
N PHE A 15 -1.84 -9.62 -0.77
CA PHE A 15 -2.38 -8.36 -1.24
C PHE A 15 -3.88 -8.50 -1.18
N GLY A 16 -4.48 -8.22 -0.02
CA GLY A 16 -5.93 -8.15 0.03
C GLY A 16 -6.46 -7.14 -0.98
N ALA A 17 -5.68 -6.07 -1.22
CA ALA A 17 -5.95 -5.08 -2.24
C ALA A 17 -5.64 -5.63 -3.63
N SER A 18 -6.58 -5.47 -4.56
CA SER A 18 -6.36 -5.75 -5.99
C SER A 18 -5.13 -5.02 -6.55
N ASP A 19 -4.46 -5.62 -7.55
CA ASP A 19 -3.27 -5.00 -8.18
C ASP A 19 -3.59 -3.60 -8.75
N ALA A 20 -4.80 -3.41 -9.27
CA ALA A 20 -5.32 -2.12 -9.71
C ALA A 20 -5.32 -1.07 -8.59
N ALA A 21 -5.76 -1.46 -7.39
CA ALA A 21 -5.74 -0.63 -6.19
C ALA A 21 -4.30 -0.23 -5.80
N VAL A 22 -3.38 -1.19 -5.78
CA VAL A 22 -1.97 -0.91 -5.47
C VAL A 22 -1.33 -0.01 -6.53
N ALA A 23 -1.59 -0.27 -7.81
CA ALA A 23 -1.08 0.53 -8.92
C ALA A 23 -1.60 1.97 -8.88
N ALA A 24 -2.91 2.17 -8.68
CA ALA A 24 -3.53 3.48 -8.56
C ALA A 24 -2.93 4.28 -7.39
N CYS A 25 -2.84 3.64 -6.23
CA CYS A 25 -2.23 4.24 -5.04
C CYS A 25 -0.77 4.64 -5.26
N ARG A 26 0.01 3.76 -5.88
CA ARG A 26 1.42 4.01 -6.15
C ARG A 26 1.62 5.11 -7.19
N GLN A 27 0.80 5.15 -8.24
CA GLN A 27 0.84 6.22 -9.25
C GLN A 27 0.48 7.56 -8.64
N GLN A 28 -0.58 7.63 -7.85
CA GLN A 28 -1.01 8.87 -7.24
C GLN A 28 -0.02 9.38 -6.21
N LEU A 29 0.59 8.46 -5.45
CA LEU A 29 1.62 8.82 -4.47
C LEU A 29 2.90 9.27 -5.16
N SER A 30 3.28 8.61 -6.26
CA SER A 30 4.41 9.01 -7.08
C SER A 30 4.16 10.32 -7.85
N ALA A 31 2.91 10.72 -8.06
CA ALA A 31 2.56 12.01 -8.65
C ALA A 31 2.66 13.16 -7.63
N GLN A 32 2.38 12.89 -6.35
CA GLN A 32 2.49 13.89 -5.29
C GLN A 32 3.88 13.96 -4.65
N THR A 33 4.70 12.92 -4.81
CA THR A 33 5.98 12.80 -4.12
C THR A 33 7.12 12.54 -5.09
N THR A 34 8.26 13.18 -4.83
CA THR A 34 9.52 12.90 -5.55
C THR A 34 10.43 12.13 -4.60
N GLY A 35 10.33 10.81 -4.65
CA GLY A 35 11.12 9.91 -3.81
C GLY A 35 10.59 8.49 -3.99
N GLY A 36 11.47 7.51 -4.20
CA GLY A 36 11.07 6.14 -4.51
C GLY A 36 9.97 5.62 -3.57
N VAL A 37 8.83 5.23 -4.14
CA VAL A 37 7.71 4.67 -3.39
C VAL A 37 7.97 3.19 -3.14
N ARG A 38 7.98 2.79 -1.86
CA ARG A 38 8.09 1.40 -1.44
C ARG A 38 6.81 0.97 -0.75
N VAL A 39 6.14 -0.03 -1.28
CA VAL A 39 4.99 -0.65 -0.61
C VAL A 39 5.53 -1.48 0.55
N VAL A 40 5.02 -1.21 1.75
CA VAL A 40 5.41 -1.94 2.97
C VAL A 40 4.32 -2.91 3.42
N GLY A 41 3.10 -2.75 2.90
CA GLY A 41 2.00 -3.69 3.12
C GLY A 41 0.71 -3.22 2.46
N SER A 42 -0.27 -4.10 2.42
CA SER A 42 -1.62 -3.78 1.95
C SER A 42 -2.63 -4.63 2.72
N GLU A 43 -3.71 -4.00 3.14
CA GLU A 43 -4.80 -4.60 3.88
C GLU A 43 -6.09 -4.40 3.06
N PHE A 44 -6.96 -5.40 3.05
CA PHE A 44 -8.26 -5.30 2.42
C PHE A 44 -9.35 -5.48 3.43
N SER A 45 -10.37 -4.66 3.28
CA SER A 45 -11.64 -4.80 3.96
C SER A 45 -12.73 -4.86 2.91
N GLU A 46 -13.85 -5.51 3.25
CA GLU A 46 -15.01 -5.69 2.37
C GLU A 46 -15.53 -4.38 1.73
N ALA A 47 -15.23 -3.22 2.35
CA ALA A 47 -15.55 -1.90 1.80
C ALA A 47 -14.41 -1.26 0.98
N ASN A 48 -13.15 -1.39 1.40
CA ASN A 48 -12.02 -0.67 0.80
C ASN A 48 -10.69 -1.40 1.05
N SER A 49 -9.74 -1.13 0.14
CA SER A 49 -8.34 -1.53 0.23
C SER A 49 -7.49 -0.42 0.85
N ALA A 50 -6.69 -0.74 1.86
CA ALA A 50 -5.72 0.14 2.48
C ALA A 50 -4.28 -0.30 2.13
N VAL A 51 -3.57 0.47 1.32
CA VAL A 51 -2.17 0.21 0.94
C VAL A 51 -1.24 1.09 1.76
N TYR A 52 -0.33 0.48 2.51
CA TYR A 52 0.69 1.16 3.31
C TYR A 52 1.99 1.25 2.52
N MET A 53 2.50 2.47 2.37
CA MET A 53 3.68 2.79 1.58
C MET A 53 4.64 3.67 2.37
N ARG A 54 5.90 3.68 1.96
CA ARG A 54 6.92 4.62 2.41
C ARG A 54 7.49 5.35 1.21
N VAL A 55 7.80 6.62 1.41
CA VAL A 55 8.25 7.51 0.33
C VAL A 55 9.54 8.20 0.72
N GLY A 56 10.48 8.20 -0.23
CA GLY A 56 11.74 8.93 -0.12
C GLY A 56 12.71 8.32 0.89
N GLU A 57 13.87 8.95 1.03
CA GLU A 57 14.97 8.45 1.87
C GLU A 57 14.65 8.54 3.37
N ASN A 58 13.80 9.50 3.75
CA ASN A 58 13.25 9.63 5.11
C ASN A 58 12.23 8.53 5.45
N GLY A 59 11.77 7.75 4.47
CA GLY A 59 10.81 6.67 4.69
C GLY A 59 9.46 7.17 5.21
N ALA A 60 9.01 8.32 4.69
CA ALA A 60 7.81 8.99 5.16
C ALA A 60 6.60 8.04 5.00
N PRO A 61 5.87 7.70 6.08
CA PRO A 61 4.83 6.69 6.01
C PRO A 61 3.53 7.27 5.44
N TRP A 62 2.99 6.58 4.44
CA TRP A 62 1.77 6.92 3.72
C TRP A 62 0.80 5.74 3.76
N ARG A 63 -0.48 6.05 3.83
CA ARG A 63 -1.58 5.10 3.64
C ARG A 63 -2.44 5.57 2.50
N CYS A 64 -2.78 4.66 1.61
CA CYS A 64 -3.69 4.91 0.51
C CYS A 64 -4.94 4.05 0.69
N LEU A 65 -6.11 4.69 0.73
CA LEU A 65 -7.40 4.01 0.74
C LEU A 65 -7.97 4.07 -0.67
N VAL A 66 -8.26 2.93 -1.27
CA VAL A 66 -8.77 2.82 -2.64
C VAL A 66 -9.81 1.73 -2.70
N SER A 67 -10.80 1.85 -3.57
CA SER A 67 -11.77 0.77 -3.77
C SER A 67 -11.09 -0.45 -4.41
N ASP A 68 -11.67 -1.63 -4.27
CA ASP A 68 -11.13 -2.85 -4.89
C ASP A 68 -10.95 -2.70 -6.42
N ASP A 69 -11.88 -2.01 -7.07
CA ASP A 69 -11.86 -1.67 -8.50
C ASP A 69 -10.73 -0.67 -8.90
N GLY A 70 -9.94 -0.17 -7.94
CA GLY A 70 -8.91 0.85 -8.18
C GLY A 70 -9.45 2.28 -8.25
N THR A 71 -10.76 2.46 -8.02
CA THR A 71 -11.45 3.75 -8.08
C THR A 71 -11.38 4.49 -6.73
N ASN A 72 -11.41 5.84 -6.77
CA ASN A 72 -11.32 6.73 -5.60
C ASN A 72 -10.09 6.51 -4.67
N PRO A 73 -8.86 6.42 -5.22
CA PRO A 73 -7.64 6.43 -4.43
C PRO A 73 -7.52 7.71 -3.57
N SER A 74 -7.35 7.52 -2.26
CA SER A 74 -7.30 8.56 -1.25
C SER A 74 -6.01 8.40 -0.46
N LEU A 75 -5.07 9.32 -0.66
CA LEU A 75 -3.77 9.29 0.01
C LEU A 75 -3.83 10.06 1.33
N MET A 76 -3.38 9.41 2.39
CA MET A 76 -3.33 9.96 3.73
C MET A 76 -1.91 9.77 4.27
N PHE A 77 -1.26 10.87 4.62
CA PHE A 77 0.02 10.80 5.28
C PHE A 77 -0.18 10.26 6.71
N MET A 78 0.61 9.26 7.09
CA MET A 78 0.56 8.66 8.44
C MET A 78 1.76 9.08 9.30
N GLY A 79 2.69 9.85 8.74
CA GLY A 79 3.75 10.44 9.54
C GLY A 79 3.17 11.47 10.49
N SER A 80 3.83 11.67 11.62
CA SER A 80 3.41 12.67 12.60
C SER A 80 3.31 14.05 11.94
N GLU A 81 2.09 14.51 11.66
CA GLU A 81 1.76 15.94 11.59
C GLU A 81 1.79 16.51 13.02
N GLY A 82 2.93 16.35 13.70
CA GLY A 82 3.11 16.66 15.12
C GLY A 82 4.21 17.70 15.38
N ALA A 83 4.53 18.54 14.39
CA ALA A 83 5.37 19.71 14.58
C ALA A 83 4.97 20.82 13.60
N LEU A 84 3.80 21.42 13.82
CA LEU A 84 3.57 22.82 13.50
C LEU A 84 3.07 23.50 14.77
#